data_AF-A0A537J921-F1
#
_entry.id   AF-A0A537J921-F1
#
_cell.length_a   1.000
_cell.length_b   1.000
_cell.length_c   1.000
_cell.angle_alpha   90.00
_cell.angle_beta   90.00
_cell.angle_gamma   90.00
#
_symmetry.space_group_name_H-M   'P 1'
#
loop_
_entity.id
_entity.type
_entity.pdbx_description
1 polymer ?
#
loop_
_entity_poly.entity_id
_entity_poly.type
_entity_poly.pdbx_seq_one_letter_code
_entity_poly.pdbx_strand_id
1 'polypeptide(L)'
;MTRARRITAAVALLVGVGGGWIAVRPGPGGASEQAEIPPVFLSDLAARRLGVGPGAQIDLAIGPGGPWHPARVVRVYRPARYPTELGQEEIEFRLHLPDLQALAGRGDQVDSIVVRLRDPASASGVVERLNAASLGFRAYTSTDLAAQSSSTFEVITRFHRAIGVVTILASSVFLVAIMTLRGEAMQQQAGILRLIGVSPRTVAGAMLLVAAGVALLGSGIGIGLGFLLSLGINAYYQRLFDTALVFSRITSPLVGMATILSALLGVAAGAVAAWRLLRRTPLDQVGR
;
A
#
# COMPACT_ATOMS: atom_id res chain seq x y z
N MET A 1 -48.92 -19.05 28.28
CA MET A 1 -47.82 -19.65 27.50
C MET A 1 -48.29 -19.81 26.07
N THR A 2 -48.00 -18.84 25.19
CA THR A 2 -48.38 -18.88 23.78
C THR A 2 -47.31 -18.17 22.95
N ARG A 3 -46.66 -18.98 22.12
CA ARG A 3 -45.62 -18.73 21.10
C ARG A 3 -45.32 -17.27 20.72
N ALA A 4 -44.14 -16.81 21.09
CA ALA A 4 -43.45 -15.72 20.40
C ALA A 4 -43.02 -16.19 19.00
N ARG A 5 -43.66 -15.64 17.96
CA ARG A 5 -43.17 -15.68 16.57
C ARG A 5 -41.79 -15.04 16.52
N ARG A 6 -40.72 -15.84 16.49
CA ARG A 6 -39.40 -15.37 16.07
C ARG A 6 -39.48 -15.09 14.58
N ILE A 7 -39.57 -13.80 14.23
CA ILE A 7 -39.35 -13.31 12.88
C ILE A 7 -37.86 -13.50 12.61
N THR A 8 -37.50 -14.63 12.00
CA THR A 8 -36.17 -14.86 11.44
C THR A 8 -36.04 -13.89 10.27
N ALA A 9 -35.49 -12.71 10.52
CA ALA A 9 -35.08 -11.80 9.46
C ALA A 9 -34.00 -12.53 8.64
N ALA A 10 -34.40 -13.12 7.52
CA ALA A 10 -33.50 -13.76 6.58
C ALA A 10 -32.63 -12.66 5.97
N VAL A 11 -31.42 -12.50 6.49
CA VAL A 11 -30.40 -11.64 5.89
C VAL A 11 -29.96 -12.32 4.61
N ALA A 12 -30.61 -11.95 3.49
CA ALA A 12 -30.21 -12.37 2.16
C ALA A 12 -29.04 -11.50 1.72
N LEU A 13 -27.88 -12.11 1.54
CA LEU A 13 -26.67 -11.40 1.16
C LEU A 13 -26.49 -11.48 -0.36
N LEU A 14 -26.44 -10.33 -1.03
CA LEU A 14 -26.29 -10.23 -2.49
C LEU A 14 -24.82 -10.02 -2.85
N VAL A 15 -24.26 -10.89 -3.69
CA VAL A 15 -22.90 -10.79 -4.20
C VAL A 15 -22.91 -10.68 -5.72
N GLY A 16 -22.33 -9.61 -6.23
CA GLY A 16 -22.16 -9.43 -7.67
C GLY A 16 -21.08 -10.36 -8.20
N VAL A 17 -21.42 -11.19 -9.20
CA VAL A 17 -20.44 -11.90 -10.03
C VAL A 17 -20.82 -11.66 -11.48
N GLY A 18 -19.93 -11.02 -12.25
CA GLY A 18 -20.00 -10.97 -13.72
C GLY A 18 -21.40 -10.82 -14.31
N GLY A 19 -22.10 -9.74 -13.97
CA GLY A 19 -23.43 -9.40 -14.50
C GLY A 19 -24.65 -10.02 -13.78
N GLY A 20 -24.47 -10.75 -12.67
CA GLY A 20 -25.57 -11.30 -11.87
C GLY A 20 -25.35 -11.18 -10.36
N TRP A 21 -26.45 -11.18 -9.59
CA TRP A 21 -26.42 -11.16 -8.13
C TRP A 21 -26.60 -12.59 -7.59
N ILE A 22 -25.77 -13.04 -6.66
CA ILE A 22 -25.95 -14.29 -5.91
C ILE A 22 -26.57 -13.95 -4.55
N ALA A 23 -27.73 -14.50 -4.24
CA ALA A 23 -28.39 -14.37 -2.95
C ALA A 23 -28.05 -15.57 -2.06
N VAL A 24 -27.70 -15.30 -0.79
CA VAL A 24 -27.37 -16.35 0.19
C VAL A 24 -28.19 -16.18 1.45
N ARG A 25 -28.75 -17.26 1.99
CA ARG A 25 -29.49 -17.26 3.27
C ARG A 25 -29.12 -18.46 4.15
N PRO A 26 -29.30 -18.38 5.48
CA PRO A 26 -29.19 -19.56 6.35
C PRO A 26 -30.25 -20.59 5.96
N GLY A 27 -29.83 -21.83 5.69
CA GLY A 27 -30.76 -22.92 5.39
C GLY A 27 -31.51 -23.37 6.65
N PRO A 28 -32.72 -23.95 6.52
CA PRO A 28 -33.39 -24.58 7.65
C PRO A 28 -32.52 -25.75 8.11
N GLY A 29 -32.09 -25.75 9.37
CA GLY A 29 -31.24 -26.79 9.97
C GLY A 29 -31.92 -28.15 10.15
N GLY A 30 -32.62 -28.64 9.12
CA GLY A 30 -33.29 -29.92 9.08
C GLY A 30 -32.70 -30.79 7.98
N ALA A 31 -32.19 -31.95 8.37
CA ALA A 31 -31.71 -33.00 7.50
C ALA A 31 -32.69 -33.26 6.34
N SER A 32 -32.31 -32.85 5.14
CA SER A 32 -32.92 -33.32 3.90
C SER A 32 -31.99 -34.37 3.31
N GLU A 33 -32.50 -35.60 3.23
CA GLU A 33 -31.83 -36.80 2.71
C GLU A 33 -31.25 -36.60 1.30
N GLN A 34 -29.99 -37.01 1.14
CA GLN A 34 -29.44 -37.60 -0.10
C GLN A 34 -29.44 -36.77 -1.39
N ALA A 35 -29.37 -35.44 -1.32
CA ALA A 35 -28.71 -34.67 -2.39
C ALA A 35 -27.24 -34.50 -2.02
N GLU A 36 -26.31 -34.77 -2.94
CA GLU A 36 -24.89 -34.51 -2.75
C GLU A 36 -24.70 -32.99 -2.55
N ILE A 37 -24.68 -32.55 -1.28
CA ILE A 37 -24.69 -31.12 -0.94
C ILE A 37 -23.34 -30.53 -1.36
N PRO A 38 -23.31 -29.57 -2.31
CA PRO A 38 -22.07 -29.03 -2.83
C PRO A 38 -21.20 -28.40 -1.73
N PRO A 39 -19.88 -28.69 -1.72
CA PRO A 39 -18.96 -28.06 -0.79
C PRO A 39 -18.66 -26.62 -1.20
N VAL A 40 -18.84 -25.69 -0.27
CA VAL A 40 -18.62 -24.25 -0.49
C VAL A 40 -17.54 -23.73 0.46
N PHE A 41 -16.68 -22.88 -0.09
CA PHE A 41 -15.70 -22.11 0.66
C PHE A 41 -16.20 -20.67 0.80
N LEU A 42 -16.14 -20.15 2.01
CA LEU A 42 -16.58 -18.80 2.34
C LEU A 42 -15.40 -17.92 2.70
N SER A 43 -15.41 -16.66 2.30
CA SER A 43 -14.51 -15.67 2.89
C SER A 43 -14.84 -15.46 4.38
N ASP A 44 -13.85 -15.03 5.16
CA ASP A 44 -14.03 -14.72 6.58
C ASP A 44 -15.07 -13.61 6.81
N LEU A 45 -15.13 -12.64 5.90
CA LEU A 45 -16.16 -11.60 5.88
C LEU A 45 -17.56 -12.19 5.61
N ALA A 46 -17.70 -13.10 4.64
CA ALA A 46 -18.95 -13.80 4.33
C ALA A 46 -19.47 -14.55 5.57
N ALA A 47 -18.59 -15.34 6.18
CA ALA A 47 -18.89 -16.14 7.35
C ALA A 47 -19.35 -15.27 8.54
N ARG A 48 -18.66 -14.16 8.82
CA ARG A 48 -19.02 -13.20 9.87
C ARG A 48 -20.38 -12.54 9.62
N ARG A 49 -20.64 -12.10 8.38
CA ARG A 49 -21.91 -11.43 7.99
C ARG A 49 -23.10 -12.37 8.05
N LEU A 50 -22.94 -13.61 7.58
CA LEU A 50 -23.98 -14.64 7.58
C LEU A 50 -24.15 -15.32 8.95
N GLY A 51 -23.19 -15.15 9.87
CA GLY A 51 -23.19 -15.81 11.18
C GLY A 51 -22.99 -17.33 11.10
N VAL A 52 -22.26 -17.80 10.07
CA VAL A 52 -22.08 -19.23 9.79
C VAL A 52 -20.62 -19.64 9.93
N GLY A 53 -20.39 -20.85 10.47
CA GLY A 53 -19.05 -21.45 10.61
C GLY A 53 -18.86 -22.67 9.71
N PRO A 54 -17.67 -23.31 9.73
CA PRO A 54 -17.45 -24.59 9.07
C PRO A 54 -18.48 -25.63 9.54
N GLY A 55 -19.03 -26.40 8.59
CA GLY A 55 -20.08 -27.39 8.82
C GLY A 55 -21.52 -26.85 8.70
N ALA A 56 -21.72 -25.53 8.63
CA ALA A 56 -23.05 -24.94 8.46
C ALA A 56 -23.62 -25.20 7.06
N GLN A 57 -24.94 -25.32 6.98
CA GLN A 57 -25.68 -25.41 5.72
C GLN A 57 -26.25 -24.03 5.35
N ILE A 58 -25.99 -23.61 4.12
CA ILE A 58 -26.46 -22.35 3.53
C ILE A 58 -27.29 -22.67 2.29
N ASP A 59 -28.26 -21.83 1.96
CA ASP A 59 -28.92 -21.91 0.66
C ASP A 59 -28.33 -20.83 -0.25
N LEU A 60 -28.03 -21.21 -1.50
CA LEU A 60 -27.50 -20.35 -2.54
C LEU A 60 -28.51 -20.21 -3.69
N ALA A 61 -28.69 -19.00 -4.22
CA ALA A 61 -29.49 -18.74 -5.41
C ALA A 61 -28.83 -17.64 -6.25
N ILE A 62 -29.10 -17.63 -7.56
CA ILE A 62 -28.71 -16.51 -8.42
C ILE A 62 -29.90 -15.58 -8.53
N GLY A 63 -29.87 -14.56 -7.69
CA GLY A 63 -30.91 -13.59 -7.51
C GLY A 63 -31.85 -13.97 -6.35
N PRO A 64 -32.45 -12.96 -5.69
CA PRO A 64 -33.31 -13.18 -4.52
C PRO A 64 -34.61 -13.94 -4.84
N GLY A 65 -35.01 -14.03 -6.12
CA GLY A 65 -36.18 -14.78 -6.59
C GLY A 65 -35.86 -16.11 -7.27
N GLY A 66 -34.59 -16.54 -7.30
CA GLY A 66 -34.17 -17.78 -7.96
C GLY A 66 -34.44 -19.05 -7.15
N PRO A 67 -34.29 -20.24 -7.78
CA PRO A 67 -34.31 -21.50 -7.07
C PRO A 67 -33.14 -21.57 -6.07
N TRP A 68 -33.48 -21.83 -4.82
CA TRP A 68 -32.52 -21.97 -3.72
C TRP A 68 -31.97 -23.39 -3.69
N HIS A 69 -30.65 -23.51 -3.73
CA HIS A 69 -29.93 -24.77 -3.68
C HIS A 69 -29.16 -24.88 -2.37
N PRO A 70 -29.33 -25.98 -1.60
CA PRO A 70 -28.60 -26.17 -0.36
C PRO A 70 -27.12 -26.42 -0.66
N ALA A 71 -26.25 -25.84 0.15
CA ALA A 71 -24.80 -25.97 0.06
C ALA A 71 -24.18 -26.03 1.46
N ARG A 72 -23.02 -26.69 1.60
CA ARG A 72 -22.37 -26.89 2.90
C ARG A 72 -21.07 -26.12 2.97
N VAL A 73 -20.89 -25.33 4.03
CA VAL A 73 -19.66 -24.60 4.30
C VAL A 73 -18.59 -25.61 4.76
N VAL A 74 -17.62 -25.92 3.90
CA VAL A 74 -16.54 -26.84 4.27
C VAL A 74 -15.42 -26.10 4.98
N ARG A 75 -15.09 -24.89 4.52
CA ARG A 75 -14.00 -24.10 5.07
C ARG A 75 -14.24 -22.62 4.88
N VAL A 76 -13.84 -21.86 5.90
CA VAL A 76 -13.73 -20.40 5.84
C VAL A 76 -12.27 -20.06 5.53
N TYR A 77 -12.04 -19.23 4.52
CA TYR A 77 -10.70 -18.77 4.13
C TYR A 77 -10.60 -17.25 4.22
N ARG A 78 -9.38 -16.74 4.31
CA ARG A 78 -9.12 -15.31 4.27
C ARG A 78 -8.51 -14.96 2.91
N PRO A 79 -9.23 -14.23 2.02
CA PRO A 79 -8.68 -13.83 0.73
C PRO A 79 -7.48 -12.90 0.90
N ALA A 80 -6.54 -12.98 -0.05
CA ALA A 80 -5.51 -11.97 -0.17
C ALA A 80 -6.18 -10.70 -0.71
N ARG A 81 -6.16 -9.62 0.08
CA ARG A 81 -6.75 -8.36 -0.32
C ARG A 81 -5.75 -7.55 -1.15
N TYR A 82 -6.23 -6.95 -2.23
CA TYR A 82 -5.42 -6.06 -3.06
C TYR A 82 -5.77 -4.60 -2.81
N PRO A 83 -4.83 -3.64 -2.99
CA PRO A 83 -5.10 -2.22 -2.81
C PRO A 83 -6.26 -1.70 -3.68
N THR A 84 -6.50 -2.34 -4.82
CA THR A 84 -7.57 -2.03 -5.77
C THR A 84 -8.97 -2.39 -5.26
N GLU A 85 -9.05 -3.29 -4.27
CA GLU A 85 -10.29 -3.76 -3.66
C GLU A 85 -10.60 -3.02 -2.34
N LEU A 86 -9.73 -2.08 -1.93
CA LEU A 86 -9.95 -1.28 -0.73
C LEU A 86 -11.23 -0.45 -0.85
N GLY A 87 -12.11 -0.58 0.14
CA GLY A 87 -13.41 0.09 0.17
C GLY A 87 -14.52 -0.68 -0.55
N GLN A 88 -14.20 -1.77 -1.26
CA GLN A 88 -15.21 -2.71 -1.76
C GLN A 88 -15.36 -3.84 -0.75
N GLU A 89 -16.51 -3.89 -0.07
CA GLU A 89 -16.86 -5.03 0.78
C GLU A 89 -17.38 -6.17 -0.09
N GLU A 90 -16.49 -6.76 -0.89
CA GLU A 90 -16.87 -7.87 -1.75
C GLU A 90 -16.90 -9.16 -0.95
N ILE A 91 -18.03 -9.85 -1.00
CA ILE A 91 -18.22 -11.07 -0.26
C ILE A 91 -17.94 -12.23 -1.20
N GLU A 92 -16.79 -12.88 -1.04
CA GLU A 92 -16.41 -13.97 -1.92
C GLU A 92 -16.95 -15.34 -1.49
N PHE A 93 -17.43 -16.09 -2.48
CA PHE A 93 -17.80 -17.50 -2.40
C PHE A 93 -16.97 -18.29 -3.41
N ARG A 94 -16.46 -19.47 -3.03
CA ARG A 94 -15.85 -20.41 -4.00
C ARG A 94 -16.59 -21.74 -3.99
N LEU A 95 -16.93 -22.18 -5.19
CA LEU A 95 -17.55 -23.46 -5.48
C LEU A 95 -16.72 -24.20 -6.52
N HIS A 96 -16.95 -25.51 -6.67
CA HIS A 96 -16.47 -26.20 -7.85
C HIS A 96 -17.15 -25.63 -9.10
N LEU A 97 -16.41 -25.56 -10.21
CA LEU A 97 -16.90 -24.96 -11.46
C LEU A 97 -18.21 -25.60 -11.98
N PRO A 98 -18.38 -26.94 -11.98
CA PRO A 98 -19.63 -27.57 -12.39
C PRO A 98 -20.84 -27.14 -11.55
N ASP A 99 -20.66 -27.03 -10.23
CA ASP A 99 -21.72 -26.61 -9.31
C ASP A 99 -22.12 -25.16 -9.57
N LEU A 100 -21.14 -24.29 -9.81
CA LEU A 100 -21.38 -22.90 -10.16
C LEU A 100 -22.06 -22.75 -11.52
N GLN A 101 -21.67 -23.53 -12.51
CA GLN A 101 -22.29 -23.53 -13.85
C GLN A 101 -23.74 -24.03 -13.81
N ALA A 102 -24.01 -25.08 -13.02
CA ALA A 102 -25.35 -25.59 -12.78
C ALA A 102 -26.23 -24.56 -12.06
N LEU A 103 -25.69 -23.92 -11.01
CA LEU A 103 -26.36 -22.84 -10.29
C LEU A 103 -26.60 -21.61 -11.20
N ALA A 104 -25.66 -21.31 -12.10
CA ALA A 104 -25.69 -20.22 -13.08
C ALA A 104 -26.61 -20.42 -14.27
N GLY A 105 -27.00 -21.66 -14.57
CA GLY A 105 -27.65 -21.98 -15.83
C GLY A 105 -26.80 -21.55 -17.05
N ARG A 106 -25.48 -21.43 -16.88
CA ARG A 106 -24.56 -20.93 -17.92
C ARG A 106 -23.94 -22.03 -18.77
N GLY A 107 -24.24 -23.30 -18.49
CA GLY A 107 -23.68 -24.44 -19.22
C GLY A 107 -22.15 -24.41 -19.21
N ASP A 108 -21.52 -24.62 -20.37
CA ASP A 108 -20.06 -24.65 -20.52
C ASP A 108 -19.42 -23.27 -20.78
N GLN A 109 -20.01 -22.19 -20.24
CA GLN A 109 -19.44 -20.85 -20.35
C GLN A 109 -18.58 -20.51 -19.11
N VAL A 110 -17.49 -19.78 -19.34
CA VAL A 110 -16.59 -19.28 -18.29
C VAL A 110 -16.26 -17.80 -18.53
N ASP A 111 -16.18 -17.04 -17.45
CA ASP A 111 -15.87 -15.61 -17.53
C ASP A 111 -14.37 -15.35 -17.77
N SER A 112 -13.50 -16.19 -17.16
CA SER A 112 -12.05 -16.08 -17.32
C SER A 112 -11.34 -17.41 -17.07
N ILE A 113 -10.15 -17.56 -17.67
CA ILE A 113 -9.28 -18.73 -17.50
C ILE A 113 -7.92 -18.25 -17.01
N VAL A 114 -7.48 -18.76 -15.87
CA VAL A 114 -6.16 -18.43 -15.30
C VAL A 114 -5.18 -19.54 -15.64
N VAL A 115 -4.12 -19.21 -16.40
CA VAL A 115 -3.08 -20.15 -16.79
C VAL A 115 -1.78 -19.80 -16.07
N ARG A 116 -1.24 -20.76 -15.30
CA ARG A 116 0.08 -20.60 -14.66
C ARG A 116 1.17 -21.20 -15.54
N LEU A 117 2.11 -20.36 -15.96
CA LEU A 117 3.27 -20.78 -16.75
C LEU A 117 4.34 -21.41 -15.85
N ARG A 118 5.04 -22.41 -16.39
CA ARG A 118 6.23 -23.00 -15.73
C ARG A 118 7.41 -22.04 -15.78
N ASP A 119 7.59 -21.37 -16.92
CA ASP A 119 8.59 -20.34 -17.12
C ASP A 119 7.91 -18.97 -17.29
N PRO A 120 8.02 -18.06 -16.30
CA PRO A 120 7.47 -16.71 -16.38
C PRO A 120 8.07 -15.86 -17.52
N ALA A 121 9.31 -16.12 -17.94
CA ALA A 121 9.95 -15.33 -19.01
C ALA A 121 9.27 -15.53 -20.38
N SER A 122 8.61 -16.67 -20.56
CA SER A 122 7.86 -16.99 -21.79
C SER A 122 6.49 -16.31 -21.91
N ALA A 123 6.06 -15.52 -20.90
CA ALA A 123 4.70 -15.00 -20.81
C ALA A 123 4.26 -14.19 -22.03
N SER A 124 5.09 -13.25 -22.49
CA SER A 124 4.76 -12.41 -23.64
C SER A 124 4.52 -13.23 -24.91
N GLY A 125 5.40 -14.20 -25.19
CA GLY A 125 5.27 -15.09 -26.35
C GLY A 125 4.12 -16.11 -26.24
N VAL A 126 3.66 -16.44 -25.04
CA VAL A 126 2.44 -17.24 -24.84
C VAL A 126 1.20 -16.40 -25.11
N VAL A 127 1.14 -15.17 -24.58
CA VAL A 127 0.03 -14.25 -24.80
C VAL A 127 -0.16 -13.93 -26.29
N GLU A 128 0.93 -13.68 -27.02
CA GLU A 128 0.87 -13.43 -28.46
C GLU A 128 0.27 -14.62 -29.22
N ARG A 129 0.73 -15.84 -28.92
CA ARG A 129 0.20 -17.07 -29.53
C ARG A 129 -1.28 -17.31 -29.21
N LEU A 130 -1.71 -17.07 -27.97
CA LEU A 130 -3.10 -17.22 -27.56
C LEU A 130 -4.01 -16.20 -28.24
N ASN A 131 -3.57 -14.95 -28.33
CA ASN A 131 -4.33 -13.89 -29.00
C ASN A 131 -4.40 -14.10 -30.52
N ALA A 132 -3.38 -14.71 -31.14
CA ALA A 132 -3.41 -15.07 -32.56
C ALA A 132 -4.40 -16.20 -32.87
N ALA A 133 -4.68 -17.09 -31.92
CA ALA A 133 -5.56 -18.24 -32.10
C ALA A 133 -7.08 -17.91 -32.14
N SER A 134 -7.47 -16.63 -31.97
CA SER A 134 -8.86 -16.15 -32.07
C SER A 134 -9.89 -16.99 -31.27
N LEU A 135 -9.57 -17.27 -30.01
CA LEU A 135 -10.38 -18.15 -29.14
C LEU A 135 -11.65 -17.49 -28.55
N GLY A 136 -12.02 -16.29 -29.00
CA GLY A 136 -13.07 -15.48 -28.37
C GLY A 136 -12.67 -14.86 -27.01
N PHE A 137 -11.46 -15.15 -26.52
CA PHE A 137 -10.85 -14.57 -25.34
C PHE A 137 -9.65 -13.71 -25.73
N ARG A 138 -9.37 -12.70 -24.90
CA ARG A 138 -8.13 -11.93 -24.98
C ARG A 138 -7.25 -12.27 -23.79
N ALA A 139 -6.07 -12.80 -24.08
CA ALA A 139 -5.06 -13.12 -23.09
C ALA A 139 -4.30 -11.85 -22.68
N TYR A 140 -4.06 -11.71 -21.38
CA TYR A 140 -3.25 -10.67 -20.77
C TYR A 140 -2.26 -11.31 -19.80
N THR A 141 -1.08 -10.71 -19.64
CA THR A 141 -0.19 -11.12 -18.55
C THR A 141 -0.74 -10.58 -17.23
N SER A 142 -0.42 -11.26 -16.12
CA SER A 142 -0.77 -10.76 -14.79
C SER A 142 -0.15 -9.39 -14.51
N THR A 143 1.00 -9.08 -15.11
CA THR A 143 1.67 -7.77 -15.01
C THR A 143 0.91 -6.67 -15.75
N ASP A 144 0.39 -6.94 -16.95
CA ASP A 144 -0.37 -5.95 -17.71
C ASP A 144 -1.69 -5.62 -17.00
N LEU A 145 -2.36 -6.65 -16.49
CA LEU A 145 -3.59 -6.49 -15.74
C LEU A 145 -3.35 -5.71 -14.43
N ALA A 146 -2.26 -6.02 -13.72
CA ALA A 146 -1.87 -5.28 -12.53
C ALA A 146 -1.50 -3.82 -12.84
N ALA A 147 -0.80 -3.55 -13.96
CA ALA A 147 -0.42 -2.20 -14.36
C ALA A 147 -1.64 -1.33 -14.67
N GLN A 148 -2.64 -1.88 -15.36
CA GLN A 148 -3.88 -1.17 -15.68
C GLN A 148 -4.63 -0.78 -14.41
N SER A 149 -4.79 -1.70 -13.46
CA SER A 149 -5.43 -1.44 -12.16
C SER A 149 -4.60 -0.54 -11.22
N SER A 150 -3.27 -0.48 -11.41
CA SER A 150 -2.35 0.30 -10.56
C SER A 150 -2.09 1.73 -11.08
N SER A 151 -2.55 2.07 -12.27
CA SER A 151 -2.28 3.38 -12.91
C SER A 151 -2.65 4.57 -12.02
N THR A 152 -3.80 4.53 -11.35
CA THR A 152 -4.23 5.54 -10.38
C THR A 152 -3.25 5.68 -9.21
N PHE A 153 -2.79 4.55 -8.66
CA PHE A 153 -1.81 4.54 -7.57
C PHE A 153 -0.44 5.04 -8.01
N GLU A 154 -0.05 4.82 -9.27
CA GLU A 154 1.19 5.34 -9.82
C GLU A 154 1.16 6.88 -9.91
N VAL A 155 0.05 7.47 -10.34
CA VAL A 155 -0.14 8.93 -10.36
C VAL A 155 0.00 9.51 -8.95
N ILE A 156 -0.68 8.91 -7.97
CA ILE A 156 -0.60 9.31 -6.55
C ILE A 156 0.85 9.21 -6.05
N THR A 157 1.56 8.14 -6.40
CA THR A 157 2.97 7.92 -6.00
C THR A 157 3.88 8.99 -6.60
N ARG A 158 3.70 9.33 -7.88
CA ARG A 158 4.47 10.40 -8.55
C ARG A 158 4.22 11.76 -7.91
N PHE A 159 2.97 12.06 -7.54
CA PHE A 159 2.62 13.30 -6.87
C PHE A 159 3.27 13.43 -5.49
N HIS A 160 3.20 12.37 -4.66
CA HIS A 160 3.88 12.34 -3.37
C HIS A 160 5.40 12.49 -3.51
N ARG A 161 6.01 11.88 -4.53
CA ARG A 161 7.43 12.03 -4.83
C ARG A 161 7.77 13.48 -5.19
N ALA A 162 6.93 14.15 -5.99
CA ALA A 162 7.14 15.56 -6.34
C ALA A 162 7.09 16.47 -5.10
N ILE A 163 6.08 16.28 -4.22
CA ILE A 163 5.99 17.00 -2.95
C ILE A 163 7.25 16.75 -2.11
N GLY A 164 7.67 15.50 -1.98
CA GLY A 164 8.89 15.14 -1.25
C GLY A 164 10.13 15.88 -1.76
N VAL A 165 10.32 15.95 -3.08
CA VAL A 165 11.44 16.70 -3.69
C VAL A 165 11.35 18.19 -3.35
N VAL A 166 10.18 18.81 -3.49
CA VAL A 166 9.99 20.24 -3.18
C VAL A 166 10.25 20.52 -1.70
N THR A 167 9.76 19.68 -0.79
CA THR A 167 10.01 19.81 0.66
C THR A 167 11.49 19.71 0.97
N ILE A 168 12.21 18.75 0.37
CA ILE A 168 13.65 18.61 0.55
C ILE A 168 14.39 19.87 0.07
N LEU A 169 14.04 20.40 -1.10
CA LEU A 169 14.64 21.63 -1.62
C LEU A 169 14.38 22.83 -0.70
N ALA A 170 13.14 23.00 -0.25
CA ALA A 170 12.79 24.07 0.69
C ALA A 170 13.57 23.96 2.01
N SER A 171 13.63 22.77 2.61
CA SER A 171 14.42 22.51 3.82
C SER A 171 15.92 22.74 3.61
N SER A 172 16.44 22.46 2.42
CA SER A 172 17.85 22.68 2.09
C SER A 172 18.20 24.17 2.05
N VAL A 173 17.35 24.98 1.41
CA VAL A 173 17.51 26.44 1.38
C VAL A 173 17.44 27.00 2.81
N PHE A 174 16.52 26.50 3.62
CA PHE A 174 16.39 26.89 5.02
C PHE A 174 17.65 26.53 5.83
N LEU A 175 18.23 25.34 5.62
CA LEU A 175 19.48 24.92 6.25
C LEU A 175 20.64 25.84 5.84
N VAL A 176 20.77 26.19 4.56
CA VAL A 176 21.77 27.14 4.08
C VAL A 176 21.61 28.50 4.76
N ALA A 177 20.37 28.98 4.89
CA ALA A 177 20.07 30.25 5.54
C ALA A 177 20.50 30.27 7.01
N ILE A 178 20.14 29.24 7.79
CA ILE A 178 20.56 29.10 9.19
C ILE A 178 22.09 28.99 9.31
N MET A 179 22.73 28.21 8.44
CA MET A 179 24.19 28.05 8.48
C MET A 179 24.92 29.34 8.10
N THR A 180 24.35 30.12 7.19
CA THR A 180 24.86 31.46 6.85
C THR A 180 24.73 32.39 8.04
N LEU A 181 23.56 32.46 8.68
CA LEU A 181 23.31 33.28 9.87
C LEU A 181 24.25 32.92 11.02
N ARG A 182 24.43 31.61 11.27
CA ARG A 182 25.39 31.12 12.26
C ARG A 182 26.82 31.54 11.92
N GLY A 183 27.19 31.46 10.64
CA GLY A 183 28.49 31.91 10.16
C GLY A 183 28.73 33.40 10.41
N GLU A 184 27.71 34.23 10.19
CA GLU A 184 27.74 35.67 10.49
C GLU A 184 27.88 35.94 11.98
N ALA A 185 27.12 35.25 12.83
CA ALA A 185 27.22 35.39 14.29
C ALA A 185 28.60 35.00 14.84
N MET A 186 29.33 34.12 14.15
CA MET A 186 30.68 33.67 14.55
C MET A 186 31.80 34.36 13.74
N GLN A 187 31.52 35.41 12.97
CA GLN A 187 32.50 36.08 12.11
C GLN A 187 33.71 36.63 12.88
N GLN A 188 33.47 37.36 13.97
CA GLN A 188 34.55 37.96 14.76
C GLN A 188 35.47 36.89 15.37
N GLN A 189 34.89 35.81 15.90
CA GLN A 189 35.66 34.69 16.47
C GLN A 189 36.53 34.01 15.41
N ALA A 190 35.97 33.76 14.23
CA ALA A 190 36.72 33.21 13.09
C ALA A 190 37.85 34.15 12.63
N GLY A 191 37.63 35.47 12.66
CA GLY A 191 38.64 36.48 12.37
C GLY A 191 39.82 36.44 13.35
N ILE A 192 39.53 36.38 14.66
CA ILE A 192 40.55 36.27 15.72
C ILE A 192 41.38 34.99 15.55
N LEU A 193 40.73 33.84 15.32
CA LEU A 193 41.40 32.56 15.06
C LEU A 193 42.38 32.66 13.87
N ARG A 194 41.95 33.32 12.78
CA ARG A 194 42.80 33.51 11.59
C ARG A 194 43.99 34.44 11.86
N LEU A 195 43.83 35.47 12.70
CA LEU A 195 44.92 36.38 13.09
C LEU A 195 45.98 35.70 13.94
N ILE A 196 45.59 34.71 14.75
CA ILE A 196 46.51 33.90 15.57
C ILE A 196 47.15 32.76 14.73
N GLY A 197 46.87 32.69 13.42
CA GLY A 197 47.53 31.78 12.48
C GLY A 197 46.75 30.51 12.14
N VAL A 198 45.50 30.37 12.58
CA VAL A 198 44.67 29.22 12.20
C VAL A 198 44.32 29.28 10.73
N SER A 199 44.54 28.16 10.03
CA SER A 199 44.29 28.11 8.58
C SER A 199 42.79 28.31 8.26
N PRO A 200 42.46 29.00 7.16
CA PRO A 200 41.06 29.18 6.73
C PRO A 200 40.38 27.84 6.41
N ARG A 201 41.15 26.81 6.03
CA ARG A 201 40.66 25.46 5.80
C ARG A 201 40.17 24.79 7.08
N THR A 202 40.85 25.04 8.20
CA THR A 202 40.43 24.53 9.52
C THR A 202 39.10 25.14 9.95
N VAL A 203 38.93 26.44 9.75
CA VAL A 203 37.66 27.15 10.04
C VAL A 203 36.52 26.63 9.15
N ALA A 204 36.77 26.44 7.85
CA ALA A 204 35.79 25.84 6.94
C ALA A 204 35.45 24.39 7.31
N GLY A 205 36.45 23.59 7.70
CA GLY A 205 36.27 22.21 8.14
C GLY A 205 35.39 22.11 9.38
N ALA A 206 35.59 23.01 10.36
CA ALA A 206 34.73 23.09 11.54
C ALA A 206 33.27 23.43 11.19
N MET A 207 33.04 24.38 10.28
CA MET A 207 31.70 24.70 9.78
C MET A 207 31.04 23.53 9.07
N LEU A 208 31.78 22.85 8.18
CA LEU A 208 31.32 21.67 7.46
C LEU A 208 30.92 20.54 8.41
N LEU A 209 31.75 20.28 9.43
CA LEU A 209 31.52 19.22 10.40
C LEU A 209 30.27 19.49 11.23
N VAL A 210 30.05 20.74 11.66
CA VAL A 210 28.80 21.10 12.36
C VAL A 210 27.59 20.98 11.44
N ALA A 211 27.67 21.47 10.20
CA ALA A 211 26.55 21.39 9.26
C ALA A 211 26.19 19.93 8.93
N ALA A 212 27.20 19.08 8.71
CA ALA A 212 27.02 17.64 8.51
C ALA A 212 26.43 16.97 9.76
N GLY A 213 26.92 17.31 10.96
CA GLY A 213 26.38 16.79 12.22
C GLY A 213 24.91 17.15 12.43
N VAL A 214 24.54 18.41 12.19
CA VAL A 214 23.14 18.87 12.27
C VAL A 214 22.27 18.14 11.25
N ALA A 215 22.75 17.97 10.02
CA ALA A 215 22.01 17.25 8.98
C ALA A 215 21.81 15.77 9.34
N LEU A 216 22.85 15.08 9.81
CA LEU A 216 22.78 13.67 10.22
C LEU A 216 21.85 13.47 11.42
N LEU A 217 21.93 14.34 12.44
CA LEU A 217 21.01 14.32 13.58
C LEU A 217 19.56 14.57 13.15
N GLY A 218 19.35 15.57 12.29
CA GLY A 218 18.03 15.85 11.71
C GLY A 218 17.49 14.68 10.90
N SER A 219 18.34 14.00 10.13
CA SER A 219 17.98 12.77 9.40
C SER A 219 17.56 11.67 10.34
N GLY A 220 18.32 11.39 11.41
CA GLY A 220 17.98 10.38 12.40
C GLY A 220 16.64 10.64 13.09
N ILE A 221 16.41 11.88 13.53
CA ILE A 221 15.13 12.30 14.13
C ILE A 221 13.99 12.19 13.11
N GLY A 222 14.20 12.68 11.88
CA GLY A 222 13.21 12.63 10.82
C GLY A 222 12.82 11.21 10.42
N ILE A 223 13.80 10.29 10.35
CA ILE A 223 13.55 8.86 10.11
C ILE A 223 12.72 8.29 11.26
N GLY A 224 13.08 8.56 12.52
CA GLY A 224 12.34 8.11 13.69
C GLY A 224 10.89 8.58 13.70
N LEU A 225 10.65 9.88 13.44
CA LEU A 225 9.31 10.45 13.31
C LEU A 225 8.54 9.84 12.14
N GLY A 226 9.21 9.61 11.01
CA GLY A 226 8.63 8.94 9.84
C GLY A 226 8.16 7.52 10.16
N PHE A 227 8.96 6.74 10.87
CA PHE A 227 8.56 5.42 11.36
C PHE A 227 7.35 5.51 12.30
N LEU A 228 7.39 6.41 13.29
CA LEU A 228 6.28 6.57 14.23
C LEU A 228 4.97 6.92 13.52
N LEU A 229 5.02 7.84 12.56
CA LEU A 229 3.87 8.22 11.76
C LEU A 229 3.40 7.08 10.86
N SER A 230 4.32 6.32 10.26
CA SER A 230 4.02 5.13 9.46
C SER A 230 3.28 4.06 10.28
N LEU A 231 3.72 3.80 11.51
CA LEU A 231 3.01 2.91 12.43
C LEU A 231 1.60 3.42 12.74
N GLY A 232 1.46 4.72 13.03
CA GLY A 232 0.16 5.34 13.30
C GLY A 232 -0.82 5.24 12.13
N ILE A 233 -0.36 5.56 10.92
CA ILE A 233 -1.13 5.46 9.67
C ILE A 233 -1.57 4.01 9.44
N ASN A 234 -0.65 3.05 9.53
CA ASN A 234 -0.97 1.64 9.33
C ASN A 234 -1.98 1.14 10.37
N ALA A 235 -1.77 1.44 11.66
CA ALA A 235 -2.68 1.02 12.72
C ALA A 235 -4.08 1.61 12.55
N TYR A 236 -4.18 2.87 12.13
CA TYR A 236 -5.46 3.53 11.87
C TYR A 236 -6.21 2.88 10.71
N TYR A 237 -5.56 2.74 9.55
CA TYR A 237 -6.23 2.22 8.35
C TYR A 237 -6.49 0.72 8.38
N GLN A 238 -5.63 -0.07 9.02
CA GLN A 238 -5.88 -1.50 9.23
C GLN A 238 -7.12 -1.74 10.09
N ARG A 239 -7.35 -0.90 11.10
CA ARG A 239 -8.58 -0.93 11.92
C ARG A 239 -9.80 -0.45 11.15
N LEU A 240 -9.67 0.64 10.39
CA LEU A 240 -10.76 1.23 9.63
C LEU A 240 -11.31 0.27 8.55
N PHE A 241 -10.42 -0.46 7.87
CA PHE A 241 -10.77 -1.33 6.75
C PHE A 241 -10.77 -2.84 7.08
N ASP A 242 -10.61 -3.21 8.35
CA ASP A 242 -10.46 -4.61 8.82
C ASP A 242 -9.52 -5.43 7.92
N THR A 243 -8.35 -4.88 7.65
CA THR A 243 -7.42 -5.40 6.65
C THR A 243 -6.01 -5.52 7.19
N ALA A 244 -5.26 -6.50 6.67
CA ALA A 244 -3.84 -6.68 6.96
C ALA A 244 -2.93 -5.91 5.98
N LEU A 245 -3.49 -5.07 5.11
CA LEU A 245 -2.71 -4.27 4.17
C LEU A 245 -1.79 -3.29 4.92
N VAL A 246 -0.59 -3.12 4.38
CA VAL A 246 0.36 -2.11 4.84
C VAL A 246 0.29 -0.91 3.89
N PHE A 247 -0.24 0.21 4.40
CA PHE A 247 -0.50 1.44 3.65
C PHE A 247 0.74 2.33 3.56
N SER A 248 1.57 2.34 4.61
CA SER A 248 2.83 3.08 4.65
C SER A 248 3.97 2.09 4.84
N ARG A 249 4.86 1.99 3.85
CA ARG A 249 6.07 1.15 3.91
C ARG A 249 7.32 2.01 3.81
N ILE A 250 8.13 1.98 4.86
CA ILE A 250 9.47 2.55 4.83
C ILE A 250 10.43 1.42 4.45
N THR A 251 11.09 1.57 3.31
CA THR A 251 12.00 0.57 2.77
C THR A 251 13.45 0.98 3.06
N SER A 252 14.34 0.02 3.34
CA SER A 252 15.76 0.31 3.63
C SER A 252 16.47 1.17 2.57
N PRO A 253 16.24 0.99 1.25
CA PRO A 253 16.83 1.87 0.24
C PRO A 253 16.35 3.32 0.33
N LEU A 254 15.09 3.56 0.74
CA LEU A 254 14.56 4.90 0.93
C LEU A 254 15.24 5.60 2.12
N VAL A 255 15.44 4.86 3.22
CA VAL A 255 16.16 5.36 4.40
C VAL A 255 17.60 5.71 4.02
N GLY A 256 18.30 4.79 3.34
CA GLY A 256 19.67 5.04 2.87
C GLY A 256 19.76 6.26 1.95
N MET A 257 18.86 6.37 0.96
CA MET A 257 18.79 7.54 0.08
C MET A 257 18.53 8.84 0.85
N ALA A 258 17.60 8.83 1.81
CA ALA A 258 17.28 10.00 2.63
C ALA A 258 18.48 10.43 3.49
N THR A 259 19.19 9.49 4.11
CA THR A 259 20.39 9.77 4.91
C THR A 259 21.54 10.31 4.05
N ILE A 260 21.81 9.69 2.90
CA ILE A 260 22.84 10.16 1.96
C ILE A 260 22.51 11.56 1.47
N LEU A 261 21.26 11.79 1.04
CA LEU A 261 20.82 13.08 0.55
C LEU A 261 20.90 14.15 1.64
N SER A 262 20.49 13.83 2.87
CA SER A 262 20.62 14.74 4.01
C SER A 262 22.07 15.10 4.30
N ALA A 263 22.98 14.12 4.28
CA ALA A 263 24.41 14.36 4.46
C ALA A 263 24.98 15.27 3.36
N LEU A 264 24.64 15.01 2.09
CA LEU A 264 25.05 15.84 0.95
C LEU A 264 24.55 17.28 1.08
N LEU A 265 23.28 17.46 1.46
CA LEU A 265 22.69 18.78 1.67
C LEU A 265 23.31 19.51 2.85
N GLY A 266 23.64 18.81 3.94
CA GLY A 266 24.37 19.36 5.08
C GLY A 266 25.76 19.85 4.70
N VAL A 267 26.52 19.03 3.96
CA VAL A 267 27.84 19.40 3.44
C VAL A 267 27.75 20.58 2.48
N ALA A 268 26.79 20.57 1.55
CA ALA A 268 26.57 21.68 0.62
C ALA A 268 26.23 22.99 1.36
N ALA A 269 25.35 22.94 2.36
CA ALA A 269 24.99 24.09 3.17
C ALA A 269 26.19 24.64 3.97
N GLY A 270 26.97 23.76 4.60
CA GLY A 270 28.19 24.12 5.29
C GLY A 270 29.25 24.72 4.36
N ALA A 271 29.40 24.18 3.15
CA ALA A 271 30.33 24.66 2.15
C ALA A 271 29.96 26.07 1.66
N VAL A 272 28.68 26.31 1.40
CA VAL A 272 28.17 27.64 0.99
C VAL A 272 28.42 28.66 2.10
N ALA A 273 28.12 28.33 3.35
CA ALA A 273 28.35 29.21 4.50
C ALA A 273 29.85 29.50 4.71
N ALA A 274 30.70 28.47 4.66
CA ALA A 274 32.15 28.61 4.79
C ALA A 274 32.75 29.47 3.67
N TRP A 275 32.32 29.26 2.42
CA TRP A 275 32.75 30.06 1.28
C TRP A 275 32.38 31.54 1.43
N ARG A 276 31.15 31.84 1.89
CA ARG A 276 30.72 33.21 2.17
C ARG A 276 31.54 33.85 3.29
N LEU A 277 31.86 33.11 4.34
CA LEU A 277 32.68 33.59 5.46
C LEU A 277 34.12 33.90 5.03
N LEU A 278 34.76 32.97 4.31
CA LEU A 278 36.16 33.06 3.93
C LEU A 278 36.46 34.12 2.87
N ARG A 279 35.46 34.53 2.08
CA ARG A 279 35.58 35.64 1.13
C ARG A 279 35.83 37.01 1.77
N ARG A 280 35.62 37.15 3.09
CA ARG A 280 35.90 38.39 3.84
C ARG A 280 37.34 38.38 4.39
N THR A 281 37.99 39.56 4.37
CA THR A 281 39.34 39.70 4.93
C THR A 281 39.31 39.59 6.46
N PRO A 282 40.38 39.09 7.12
CA PRO A 282 40.41 39.00 8.59
C PRO A 282 40.24 40.36 9.28
N LEU A 283 40.74 41.43 8.66
CA LEU A 283 40.63 42.79 9.19
C LEU A 283 39.18 43.31 9.13
N ASP A 284 38.44 43.02 8.05
CA ASP A 284 37.01 43.34 7.96
C ASP A 284 36.16 42.54 8.95
N GLN A 285 36.64 41.38 9.39
CA GLN A 285 35.94 40.51 10.35
C GLN A 285 36.06 40.98 11.81
N VAL A 286 37.11 41.76 12.13
CA VAL A 286 37.41 42.24 13.50
C VAL A 286 37.16 43.75 13.65
N GLY A 287 37.27 44.52 12.57
CA GLY A 287 37.16 45.98 12.55
C GLY A 287 35.74 46.56 12.46
N ARG A 288 34.69 45.77 12.71
CA ARG A 288 33.30 46.22 12.81
C ARG A 288 32.67 45.77 14.12
#